data_AF-A0A2V4N148-F1
#
_entry.id   AF-A0A2V4N148-F1
#
_cell.length_a   1.000
_cell.length_b   1.000
_cell.length_c   1.000
_cell.angle_alpha   90.00
_cell.angle_beta   90.00
_cell.angle_gamma   90.00
#
_symmetry.space_group_name_H-M   'P 1'
#
loop_
_entity.id
_entity.type
_entity.pdbx_description
1 polymer ?
#
loop_
_entity_poly.entity_id
_entity_poly.type
_entity_poly.pdbx_seq_one_letter_code
_entity_poly.pdbx_strand_id
1 'polypeptide(L)'
;MIVAENGVIENFQVIACIVSFSLFVWGAKVQFGKNNLDWAAVSLFFSLIPFVGAGRELSFGAVLSLHGTGLLYTKYFLSVVLVLMLSLSLILLVVAARRKKLHWRQALSGHVFLVFAILSIIIAQMFEKGQLGFPKNQILEELMELLAYLLLVYLSFYRLKSTR
;
A
#
# COMPACT_ATOMS: atom_id res chain seq x y z
N MET A 1 -24.54 17.51 -0.12
CA MET A 1 -24.36 16.97 1.24
C MET A 1 -24.26 15.45 1.11
N ILE A 2 -23.17 14.97 0.49
CA ILE A 2 -22.85 13.54 0.23
C ILE A 2 -21.40 13.33 0.74
N VAL A 3 -21.11 13.91 1.90
CA VAL A 3 -19.80 13.79 2.57
C VAL A 3 -19.95 12.96 3.85
N ALA A 4 -21.18 12.53 4.17
CA ALA A 4 -21.50 11.84 5.42
C ALA A 4 -21.76 10.33 5.26
N GLU A 5 -22.13 9.82 4.08
CA GLU A 5 -22.50 8.40 3.92
C GLU A 5 -21.31 7.47 3.66
N ASN A 6 -20.19 7.99 3.15
CA ASN A 6 -19.02 7.18 2.78
C ASN A 6 -17.83 7.25 3.78
N GLY A 7 -17.90 8.13 4.78
CA GLY A 7 -16.80 8.31 5.74
C GLY A 7 -16.47 7.05 6.56
N VAL A 8 -17.41 6.10 6.70
CA VAL A 8 -17.14 4.83 7.38
C VAL A 8 -16.24 3.93 6.54
N ILE A 9 -16.51 3.81 5.23
CA ILE A 9 -15.72 2.96 4.32
C ILE A 9 -14.33 3.53 4.14
N GLU A 10 -14.21 4.85 3.95
CA GLU A 10 -12.93 5.57 3.91
C GLU A 10 -12.09 5.33 5.17
N ASN A 11 -12.71 5.40 6.36
CA ASN A 11 -12.01 5.10 7.62
C ASN A 11 -11.48 3.66 7.66
N PHE A 12 -12.26 2.69 7.19
CA PHE A 12 -11.81 1.30 7.11
C PHE A 12 -10.65 1.12 6.11
N GLN A 13 -10.67 1.84 4.98
CA GLN A 13 -9.57 1.83 4.02
C GLN A 13 -8.29 2.41 4.63
N VAL A 14 -8.39 3.54 5.34
CA VAL A 14 -7.25 4.15 6.07
C VAL A 14 -6.67 3.16 7.08
N ILE A 15 -7.53 2.52 7.89
CA ILE A 15 -7.10 1.52 8.88
C ILE A 15 -6.40 0.36 8.16
N ALA A 16 -6.99 -0.17 7.09
CA ALA A 16 -6.40 -1.27 6.32
C ALA A 16 -5.04 -0.88 5.71
N CYS A 17 -4.89 0.35 5.23
CA CYS A 17 -3.62 0.88 4.74
C CYS A 17 -2.58 0.99 5.87
N ILE A 18 -2.92 1.59 7.00
CA ILE A 18 -1.99 1.73 8.14
C ILE A 18 -1.55 0.36 8.67
N VAL A 19 -2.50 -0.58 8.81
CA VAL A 19 -2.22 -1.94 9.29
C VAL A 19 -1.32 -2.68 8.31
N SER A 20 -1.66 -2.71 7.02
CA SER A 20 -0.84 -3.41 6.01
C SER A 20 0.54 -2.79 5.86
N PHE A 21 0.65 -1.44 5.83
CA PHE A 21 1.92 -0.73 5.85
C PHE A 21 2.80 -1.16 7.03
N SER A 22 2.24 -1.11 8.24
CA SER A 22 2.96 -1.46 9.47
C SER A 22 3.43 -2.91 9.46
N LEU A 23 2.60 -3.83 8.96
CA LEU A 23 2.96 -5.26 8.86
C LEU A 23 4.05 -5.51 7.83
N PHE A 24 4.04 -4.83 6.68
CA PHE A 24 5.12 -4.95 5.70
C PHE A 24 6.44 -4.36 6.20
N VAL A 25 6.41 -3.20 6.86
CA VAL A 25 7.59 -2.59 7.49
C VAL A 25 8.14 -3.48 8.61
N TRP A 26 7.26 -4.02 9.45
CA TRP A 26 7.64 -4.99 10.48
C TRP A 26 8.28 -6.25 9.86
N GLY A 27 7.66 -6.79 8.81
CA GLY A 27 8.20 -7.90 8.04
C GLY A 27 9.60 -7.60 7.51
N ALA A 28 9.80 -6.41 6.93
CA ALA A 28 11.12 -5.97 6.47
C ALA A 28 12.15 -5.93 7.62
N LYS A 29 11.80 -5.35 8.77
CA LYS A 29 12.66 -5.29 9.96
C LYS A 29 13.07 -6.70 10.42
N VAL A 30 12.12 -7.63 10.51
CA VAL A 30 12.40 -9.02 10.90
C VAL A 30 13.36 -9.68 9.92
N GLN A 31 13.17 -9.47 8.61
CA GLN A 31 14.04 -10.05 7.58
C GLN A 31 15.44 -9.43 7.59
N PHE A 32 15.57 -8.13 7.85
CA PHE A 32 16.85 -7.48 8.08
C PHE A 32 17.60 -8.12 9.25
N GLY A 33 16.93 -8.38 10.38
CA GLY A 33 17.52 -9.06 11.54
C GLY A 33 18.01 -10.49 11.24
N LYS A 34 17.39 -11.17 10.26
CA LYS A 34 17.80 -12.49 9.77
C LYS A 34 18.84 -12.44 8.64
N ASN A 35 19.38 -11.25 8.34
CA ASN A 35 20.29 -11.00 7.21
C ASN A 35 19.73 -11.42 5.83
N ASN A 36 18.39 -11.41 5.72
CA ASN A 36 17.67 -11.79 4.52
C ASN A 36 17.24 -10.55 3.72
N LEU A 37 18.24 -9.91 3.11
CA LEU A 37 18.09 -8.62 2.44
C LEU A 37 17.07 -8.66 1.28
N ASP A 38 16.96 -9.80 0.59
CA ASP A 38 16.06 -9.96 -0.56
C ASP A 38 14.59 -9.81 -0.14
N TRP A 39 14.22 -10.46 0.97
CA TRP A 39 12.87 -10.41 1.52
C TRP A 39 12.56 -9.11 2.24
N ALA A 40 13.59 -8.48 2.84
CA ALA A 40 13.47 -7.14 3.38
C ALA A 40 13.16 -6.12 2.26
N ALA A 41 13.86 -6.22 1.13
CA ALA A 41 13.66 -5.37 -0.04
C ALA A 41 12.23 -5.49 -0.59
N VAL A 42 11.76 -6.72 -0.79
CA VAL A 42 10.41 -7.00 -1.29
C VAL A 42 9.35 -6.50 -0.31
N SER A 43 9.55 -6.67 1.00
CA SER A 43 8.59 -6.20 2.00
C SER A 43 8.54 -4.67 2.08
N LEU A 44 9.69 -3.99 1.98
CA LEU A 44 9.73 -2.53 1.87
C LEU A 44 9.10 -2.02 0.57
N PHE A 45 9.28 -2.72 -0.54
CA PHE A 45 8.66 -2.33 -1.80
C PHE A 45 7.13 -2.43 -1.71
N PHE A 46 6.59 -3.52 -1.17
CA PHE A 46 5.15 -3.69 -1.02
C PHE A 46 4.52 -2.76 0.03
N SER A 47 5.28 -2.25 1.02
CA SER A 47 4.75 -1.25 1.94
C SER A 47 4.47 0.09 1.26
N LEU A 48 5.06 0.38 0.10
CA LEU A 48 4.79 1.63 -0.63
C LEU A 48 3.33 1.73 -1.09
N ILE A 49 2.71 0.62 -1.47
CA ILE A 49 1.33 0.58 -1.97
C ILE A 49 0.35 1.12 -0.91
N PRO A 50 0.25 0.52 0.30
CA PRO A 50 -0.63 1.06 1.33
C PRO A 50 -0.17 2.40 1.90
N PHE A 51 1.11 2.77 1.79
CA PHE A 51 1.55 4.12 2.17
C PHE A 51 0.94 5.19 1.24
N VAL A 52 1.01 4.96 -0.07
CA VAL A 52 0.38 5.84 -1.07
C VAL A 52 -1.14 5.81 -0.95
N GLY A 53 -1.73 4.62 -0.75
CA GLY A 53 -3.16 4.46 -0.50
C GLY A 53 -3.64 5.25 0.71
N ALA A 54 -2.96 5.11 1.86
CA ALA A 54 -3.25 5.91 3.05
C ALA A 54 -3.15 7.41 2.75
N GLY A 55 -2.20 7.85 1.92
CA GLY A 55 -2.06 9.25 1.57
C GLY A 55 -3.01 9.81 0.54
N ARG A 56 -3.72 8.93 -0.17
CA ARG A 56 -4.83 9.34 -1.01
C ARG A 56 -6.11 9.47 -0.19
N GLU A 57 -6.40 8.50 0.70
CA GLU A 57 -7.60 8.51 1.55
C GLU A 57 -7.52 9.54 2.66
N LEU A 58 -6.38 9.60 3.36
CA LEU A 58 -6.04 10.73 4.18
C LEU A 58 -5.69 11.84 3.21
N SER A 59 -6.68 12.63 2.82
CA SER A 59 -6.45 14.00 2.37
C SER A 59 -5.74 14.73 3.52
N PHE A 60 -4.41 14.53 3.63
CA PHE A 60 -3.58 14.57 4.86
C PHE A 60 -3.65 15.85 5.70
N GLY A 61 -4.37 16.88 5.26
CA GLY A 61 -4.61 18.13 5.99
C GLY A 61 -6.03 18.30 6.49
N ALA A 62 -7.02 17.67 5.85
CA ALA A 62 -8.41 17.76 6.30
C ALA A 62 -8.61 16.98 7.61
N VAL A 63 -8.01 15.79 7.73
CA VAL A 63 -8.13 14.93 8.92
C VAL A 63 -7.30 15.43 10.12
N LEU A 64 -6.19 16.14 9.86
CA LEU A 64 -5.35 16.73 10.91
C LEU A 64 -5.76 18.17 11.29
N SER A 65 -6.87 18.68 10.73
CA SER A 65 -7.26 20.10 10.84
C SER A 65 -6.15 21.08 10.41
N LEU A 66 -5.20 20.60 9.61
CA LEU A 66 -4.10 21.39 9.09
C LEU A 66 -4.58 22.08 7.82
N HIS A 67 -4.84 23.38 7.94
CA HIS A 67 -5.23 24.22 6.81
C HIS A 67 -4.03 25.01 6.26
N GLY A 68 -4.07 25.33 4.97
CA GLY A 68 -3.06 26.19 4.33
C GLY A 68 -1.66 25.56 4.26
N THR A 69 -0.65 26.28 4.77
CA THR A 69 0.78 25.92 4.66
C THR A 69 1.14 24.64 5.41
N GLY A 70 0.47 24.34 6.54
CA GLY A 70 0.72 23.11 7.31
C GLY A 70 0.42 21.84 6.52
N LEU A 71 -0.65 21.84 5.71
CA LEU A 71 -1.00 20.73 4.81
C LEU A 71 0.05 20.51 3.72
N LEU A 72 0.55 21.60 3.13
CA LEU A 72 1.60 21.55 2.11
C LEU A 72 2.88 20.93 2.66
N TYR A 73 3.35 21.35 3.84
CA TYR A 73 4.54 20.78 4.47
C TYR A 73 4.39 19.29 4.79
N THR A 74 3.23 18.87 5.29
CA THR A 74 2.94 17.44 5.54
C THR A 74 3.01 16.63 4.25
N LYS A 75 2.40 17.13 3.16
CA LYS A 75 2.47 16.48 1.83
C LYS A 75 3.91 16.38 1.32
N TYR A 76 4.70 17.44 1.45
CA TYR A 76 6.11 17.41 1.04
C TYR A 76 6.93 16.43 1.88
N PHE A 77 6.77 16.44 3.20
CA PHE A 77 7.45 15.52 4.09
C PHE A 77 7.15 14.06 3.74
N LEU A 78 5.87 13.71 3.57
CA LEU A 78 5.46 12.36 3.19
C LEU A 78 5.97 11.97 1.79
N SER A 79 6.03 12.92 0.86
CA SER A 79 6.61 12.69 -0.47
C SER A 79 8.10 12.41 -0.38
N VAL A 80 8.85 13.12 0.47
CA VAL A 80 10.26 12.85 0.73
C VAL A 80 10.44 11.46 1.35
N VAL A 81 9.62 11.10 2.35
CA VAL A 81 9.64 9.76 2.96
C VAL A 81 9.38 8.68 1.91
N LEU A 82 8.38 8.88 1.05
CA LEU A 82 8.07 7.96 -0.05
C LEU A 82 9.27 7.78 -0.99
N VAL A 83 9.90 8.87 -1.42
CA VAL A 83 11.07 8.83 -2.31
C VAL A 83 12.25 8.11 -1.65
N LEU A 84 12.50 8.34 -0.36
CA LEU A 84 13.55 7.66 0.39
C LEU A 84 13.27 6.15 0.50
N MET A 85 12.03 5.78 0.85
CA MET A 85 11.63 4.36 0.94
C MET A 85 11.70 3.66 -0.43
N LEU A 86 11.24 4.32 -1.48
CA LEU A 86 11.33 3.81 -2.85
C LEU A 86 12.78 3.61 -3.26
N SER A 87 13.62 4.64 -3.07
CA SER A 87 15.06 4.57 -3.39
C SER A 87 15.75 3.43 -2.64
N LEU A 88 15.50 3.30 -1.33
CA LEU A 88 16.04 2.22 -0.52
C LEU A 88 15.56 0.85 -1.01
N SER A 89 14.27 0.69 -1.28
CA SER A 89 13.70 -0.57 -1.77
C SER A 89 14.29 -0.98 -3.12
N LEU A 90 14.48 -0.02 -4.04
CA LEU A 90 15.09 -0.26 -5.35
C LEU A 90 16.56 -0.64 -5.23
N ILE A 91 17.34 0.07 -4.41
CA ILE A 91 18.75 -0.27 -4.15
C ILE A 91 18.86 -1.70 -3.63
N LEU A 92 18.03 -2.06 -2.64
CA LEU A 92 18.03 -3.40 -2.07
C LEU A 92 17.59 -4.46 -3.08
N LEU A 93 16.58 -4.18 -3.91
CA LEU A 93 16.14 -5.07 -4.99
C LEU A 93 17.24 -5.28 -6.04
N VAL A 94 17.96 -4.23 -6.44
CA VAL A 94 19.08 -4.31 -7.39
C VAL A 94 20.22 -5.14 -6.80
N VAL A 95 20.58 -4.91 -5.54
CA VAL A 95 21.62 -5.68 -4.83
C VAL A 95 21.21 -7.16 -4.73
N ALA A 96 19.97 -7.43 -4.36
CA ALA A 96 19.41 -8.78 -4.29
C ALA A 96 19.41 -9.48 -5.66
N ALA A 97 19.07 -8.74 -6.73
CA ALA A 97 19.01 -9.28 -8.09
C ALA A 97 20.43 -9.66 -8.58
N ARG A 98 21.42 -8.81 -8.29
CA ARG A 98 22.83 -9.10 -8.59
C ARG A 98 23.37 -10.33 -7.86
N ARG A 99 22.86 -10.62 -6.67
CA ARG A 99 23.25 -11.81 -5.89
C ARG A 99 22.63 -13.11 -6.42
N LYS A 100 21.76 -13.07 -7.44
CA LYS A 100 20.97 -14.21 -7.98
C LYS A 100 20.17 -14.99 -6.91
N LYS A 101 19.97 -14.40 -5.73
CA LYS A 101 19.23 -15.00 -4.61
C LYS A 101 17.79 -14.52 -4.53
N LEU A 102 17.36 -13.63 -5.43
CA LEU A 102 15.96 -13.26 -5.57
C LEU A 102 15.15 -14.45 -6.08
N HIS A 103 14.62 -15.23 -5.14
CA HIS A 103 13.67 -16.29 -5.41
C HIS A 103 12.33 -15.64 -5.76
N TRP A 104 12.21 -15.08 -6.97
CA TRP A 104 10.99 -14.41 -7.43
C TRP A 104 9.74 -15.27 -7.21
N ARG A 105 9.84 -16.59 -7.36
CA ARG A 105 8.76 -17.54 -7.03
C ARG A 105 8.30 -17.48 -5.58
N GLN A 106 9.22 -17.33 -4.62
CA GLN A 106 8.86 -17.19 -3.21
C GLN A 106 8.51 -15.74 -2.87
N ALA A 107 9.22 -14.75 -3.42
CA ALA A 107 8.79 -13.35 -3.36
C ALA A 107 7.42 -13.09 -4.00
N LEU A 108 6.85 -14.07 -4.71
CA LEU A 108 5.50 -14.11 -5.27
C LEU A 108 4.66 -15.27 -4.70
N SER A 109 5.07 -15.96 -3.63
CA SER A 109 4.19 -16.90 -2.92
C SER A 109 3.11 -16.08 -2.21
N GLY A 110 1.90 -16.07 -2.76
CA GLY A 110 0.86 -15.07 -2.49
C GLY A 110 0.48 -14.19 -3.69
N HIS A 111 1.04 -14.48 -4.88
CA HIS A 111 0.77 -13.80 -6.16
C HIS A 111 -0.72 -13.65 -6.45
N VAL A 112 -1.52 -14.65 -6.10
CA VAL A 112 -2.97 -14.61 -6.30
C VAL A 112 -3.58 -13.39 -5.60
N PHE A 113 -3.28 -13.18 -4.31
CA PHE A 113 -3.80 -12.05 -3.55
C PHE A 113 -3.24 -10.70 -4.01
N LEU A 114 -1.96 -10.66 -4.40
CA LEU A 114 -1.36 -9.44 -4.95
C LEU A 114 -2.01 -9.05 -6.29
N VAL A 115 -2.20 -10.03 -7.18
CA VAL A 115 -2.83 -9.83 -8.48
C VAL A 115 -4.28 -9.37 -8.28
N PHE A 116 -5.03 -10.03 -7.38
CA PHE A 116 -6.38 -9.58 -7.05
C PHE A 116 -6.40 -8.17 -6.44
N ALA A 117 -5.46 -7.82 -5.57
CA ALA A 117 -5.38 -6.47 -5.02
C ALA A 117 -5.12 -5.43 -6.12
N ILE A 118 -4.19 -5.70 -7.03
CA ILE A 118 -3.89 -4.81 -8.18
C ILE A 118 -5.10 -4.68 -9.11
N LEU A 119 -5.75 -5.80 -9.44
CA LEU A 119 -6.96 -5.80 -10.26
C LEU A 119 -8.08 -5.01 -9.60
N SER A 120 -8.28 -5.16 -8.29
CA SER A 120 -9.28 -4.39 -7.56
C SER A 120 -9.00 -2.89 -7.59
N ILE A 121 -7.73 -2.46 -7.45
CA ILE A 121 -7.33 -1.04 -7.60
C ILE A 121 -7.62 -0.56 -9.04
N ILE A 122 -7.29 -1.35 -10.05
CA ILE A 122 -7.56 -0.99 -11.45
C ILE A 122 -9.06 -0.82 -11.70
N ILE A 123 -9.88 -1.74 -11.19
CA ILE A 123 -11.34 -1.66 -11.35
C ILE A 123 -11.91 -0.45 -10.60
N ALA A 124 -11.41 -0.16 -9.39
CA ALA A 124 -11.80 1.04 -8.66
C ALA A 124 -11.52 2.31 -9.47
N GLN A 125 -10.33 2.41 -10.07
CA GLN A 125 -9.95 3.52 -10.95
C GLN A 125 -10.86 3.65 -12.18
N MET A 126 -11.41 2.55 -12.69
CA MET A 126 -12.40 2.59 -13.78
C MET A 126 -13.73 3.19 -13.32
N PHE A 127 -14.20 2.84 -12.12
CA PHE A 127 -15.40 3.44 -11.51
C PHE A 127 -15.21 4.92 -11.15
N GLU A 128 -14.05 5.30 -10.60
CA GLU A 128 -13.70 6.69 -10.28
C GLU A 128 -13.79 7.58 -11.54
N LYS A 129 -13.15 7.12 -12.63
CA LYS A 129 -13.02 7.90 -13.87
C LYS A 129 -14.21 7.73 -14.81
N GLY A 130 -15.07 6.73 -14.59
CA GLY A 130 -16.16 6.36 -15.49
C GLY A 130 -15.65 5.90 -16.87
N GLN A 131 -14.56 5.12 -16.89
CA GLN A 131 -13.88 4.69 -18.11
C GLN A 131 -14.30 3.27 -18.52
N LEU A 132 -14.06 2.90 -19.78
CA LEU A 132 -14.28 1.54 -20.32
C LEU A 132 -15.73 1.02 -20.16
N GLY A 133 -16.71 1.92 -20.23
CA GLY A 133 -18.13 1.57 -20.13
C GLY A 133 -18.67 1.45 -18.70
N PHE A 134 -17.85 1.72 -17.68
CA PHE A 134 -18.30 1.78 -16.29
C PHE A 134 -18.97 3.13 -16.00
N PRO A 135 -20.16 3.17 -15.39
CA PRO A 135 -20.73 4.40 -14.87
C PRO A 135 -19.92 4.88 -13.68
N LYS A 136 -19.79 6.21 -13.50
CA LYS A 136 -19.19 6.75 -12.27
C LYS A 136 -19.99 6.31 -11.07
N ASN A 137 -19.35 5.59 -10.14
CA ASN A 137 -20.00 5.07 -8.94
C ASN A 137 -19.00 5.05 -7.77
N GLN A 138 -19.13 6.03 -6.89
CA GLN A 138 -18.26 6.23 -5.74
C GLN A 138 -18.31 5.06 -4.74
N ILE A 139 -19.49 4.45 -4.53
CA ILE A 139 -19.63 3.33 -3.59
C ILE A 139 -18.86 2.10 -4.12
N LEU A 140 -18.97 1.82 -5.42
CA LEU A 140 -18.25 0.69 -6.02
C LEU A 140 -16.74 0.92 -6.10
N GLU A 141 -16.32 2.16 -6.36
CA GLU A 141 -14.92 2.58 -6.23
C GLU A 141 -14.39 2.26 -4.83
N GLU A 142 -15.03 2.81 -3.79
CA GLU A 142 -14.57 2.65 -2.41
C GLU A 142 -14.57 1.19 -1.94
N LEU A 143 -15.57 0.40 -2.34
CA LEU A 143 -15.62 -1.04 -2.00
C LEU A 143 -14.49 -1.82 -2.66
N MET A 144 -14.15 -1.52 -3.92
CA MET A 144 -13.07 -2.20 -4.63
C MET A 144 -11.70 -1.84 -4.04
N GLU A 145 -11.53 -0.60 -3.57
CA GLU A 145 -10.32 -0.16 -2.89
C GLU A 145 -10.18 -0.77 -1.51
N LEU A 146 -11.28 -0.82 -0.75
CA LEU A 146 -11.30 -1.51 0.54
C LEU A 146 -10.94 -2.99 0.36
N LEU A 147 -11.51 -3.65 -0.64
CA LEU A 147 -11.16 -5.03 -0.98
C LEU A 147 -9.67 -5.17 -1.30
N ALA A 148 -9.11 -4.26 -2.10
CA ALA A 148 -7.67 -4.27 -2.41
C ALA A 148 -6.81 -4.15 -1.14
N TYR A 149 -7.13 -3.20 -0.25
CA TYR A 149 -6.37 -2.99 0.97
C TYR A 149 -6.53 -4.16 1.95
N LEU A 150 -7.71 -4.78 2.06
CA LEU A 150 -7.92 -5.99 2.86
C LEU A 150 -7.10 -7.18 2.32
N LEU A 151 -6.99 -7.32 1.00
CA LEU A 151 -6.13 -8.33 0.38
C LEU A 151 -4.65 -8.08 0.71
N LEU A 152 -4.21 -6.82 0.75
CA LEU A 152 -2.85 -6.46 1.16
C LEU A 152 -2.59 -6.74 2.65
N VAL A 153 -3.57 -6.47 3.53
CA VAL A 153 -3.51 -6.86 4.94
C VAL A 153 -3.35 -8.38 5.05
N TYR A 154 -4.22 -9.16 4.40
CA TYR A 154 -4.15 -10.62 4.42
C TYR A 154 -2.80 -11.13 3.90
N LEU A 155 -2.32 -10.60 2.78
CA LEU A 155 -1.02 -10.94 2.20
C LEU A 155 0.14 -10.66 3.17
N SER A 156 0.10 -9.52 3.88
CA SER A 156 1.12 -9.15 4.86
C SER A 156 1.14 -10.12 6.05
N PHE A 157 -0.04 -10.54 6.55
CA PHE A 157 -0.16 -11.56 7.60
C PHE A 157 0.32 -12.94 7.14
N TYR A 158 -0.10 -13.38 5.94
CA TYR A 158 0.32 -14.64 5.36
C TYR A 158 1.85 -14.73 5.25
N ARG A 159 2.49 -13.65 4.78
CA ARG A 159 3.95 -13.56 4.72
C ARG A 159 4.62 -13.59 6.07
N LEU A 160 4.12 -12.84 7.04
CA LEU A 160 4.67 -12.86 8.40
C LEU A 160 4.61 -14.27 9.00
N LYS A 161 3.51 -14.99 8.81
CA LYS A 161 3.38 -16.37 9.27
C LYS A 161 4.34 -17.34 8.55
N SER A 162 4.53 -17.18 7.25
CA SER A 162 5.45 -18.01 6.44
C SER A 162 6.93 -17.77 6.75
N THR A 163 7.27 -16.72 7.51
CA THR A 163 8.66 -16.34 7.83
C THR A 163 9.08 -16.64 9.26
N ARG A 164 8.16 -17.17 10.09
CA ARG A 164 8.46 -17.81 11.38
C ARG A 164 8.86 -19.25 11.15
#